data_AF-G8QZG4-F1
#
_entry.id   AF-G8QZG4-F1
#
_cell.length_a   1.000
_cell.length_b   1.000
_cell.length_c   1.000
_cell.angle_alpha   90.00
_cell.angle_beta   90.00
_cell.angle_gamma   90.00
#
_symmetry.space_group_name_H-M   'P 1'
#
loop_
_entity.id
_entity.type
_entity.pdbx_description
1 polymer ?
#
loop_
_entity_poly.entity_id
_entity_poly.type
_entity_poly.pdbx_seq_one_letter_code
_entity_poly.pdbx_strand_id
1 'polypeptide(L)'
;MNQHQQIYRVTYEAFSQFSSSLARTSTLDELRECLQIKAKYLFDYKYLRISSFLGEKWIHINVSSQESTAIISDSPELYPHEVELQRKGIPRVWDLSELETYATALQIPAKDLKAWGWQFNNSDQSGITLTLVANASQSFLEREVPYIKLFIEILESKLMQILLFDQIASKNDELNNALVTIQERNSEIQTIIEHQDEIISRQTNDLEQQNKQLRKIAVLNAHQVREPLSRILGLMEISPYYSADALKEEILPKLVQSSDELDIALKEVILTAEKPTNTKQIPS
;
A
#
# COMPACT_ATOMS: atom_id res chain seq x y z
N MET A 1 64.00 18.83 -0.41
CA MET A 1 62.59 18.72 0.05
C MET A 1 61.84 17.93 -0.99
N ASN A 2 61.39 16.74 -0.63
CA ASN A 2 61.11 15.62 -1.55
C ASN A 2 59.83 15.83 -2.38
N GLN A 3 59.93 15.72 -3.71
CA GLN A 3 58.79 15.63 -4.65
C GLN A 3 57.73 14.63 -4.16
N HIS A 4 58.16 13.56 -3.47
CA HIS A 4 57.29 12.58 -2.83
C HIS A 4 56.27 13.19 -1.84
N GLN A 5 56.70 14.08 -0.94
CA GLN A 5 55.78 14.71 0.03
C GLN A 5 54.78 15.66 -0.64
N GLN A 6 55.15 16.25 -1.77
CA GLN A 6 54.26 17.12 -2.54
C GLN A 6 53.17 16.30 -3.25
N ILE A 7 53.52 15.16 -3.88
CA ILE A 7 52.55 14.27 -4.53
C ILE A 7 51.53 13.74 -3.52
N TYR A 8 51.99 13.25 -2.36
CA TYR A 8 51.10 12.76 -1.30
C TYR A 8 50.12 13.84 -0.80
N ARG A 9 50.58 15.08 -0.66
CA ARG A 9 49.74 16.21 -0.23
C ARG A 9 48.67 16.54 -1.27
N VAL A 10 49.05 16.55 -2.56
CA VAL A 10 48.12 16.82 -3.68
C VAL A 10 47.05 15.73 -3.80
N THR A 11 47.43 14.44 -3.71
CA THR A 11 46.47 13.33 -3.74
C THR A 11 45.51 13.38 -2.54
N TYR A 12 46.01 13.68 -1.34
CA TYR A 12 45.15 13.83 -0.16
C TYR A 12 44.17 15.00 -0.29
N GLU A 13 44.63 16.14 -0.81
CA GLU A 13 43.77 17.31 -1.06
C GLU A 13 42.69 17.01 -2.11
N ALA A 14 43.06 16.35 -3.21
CA ALA A 14 42.12 15.88 -4.21
C ALA A 14 41.09 14.91 -3.62
N PHE A 15 41.52 13.99 -2.76
CA PHE A 15 40.64 13.06 -2.05
C PHE A 15 39.68 13.77 -1.10
N SER A 16 40.17 14.74 -0.33
CA SER A 16 39.34 15.54 0.57
C SER A 16 38.29 16.35 -0.20
N GLN A 17 38.67 16.94 -1.33
CA GLN A 17 37.73 17.67 -2.20
C GLN A 17 36.69 16.73 -2.82
N PHE A 18 37.11 15.54 -3.27
CA PHE A 18 36.22 14.51 -3.78
C PHE A 18 35.20 14.08 -2.71
N SER A 19 35.67 13.69 -1.52
CA SER A 19 34.81 13.26 -0.41
C SER A 19 33.81 14.35 -0.01
N SER A 20 34.24 15.61 0.06
CA SER A 20 33.33 16.74 0.37
C SER A 20 32.27 16.98 -0.71
N SER A 21 32.62 16.78 -1.99
CA SER A 21 31.70 16.93 -3.12
C SER A 21 30.71 15.77 -3.16
N LEU A 22 31.21 14.55 -2.95
CA LEU A 22 30.44 13.32 -2.86
C LEU A 22 29.43 13.35 -1.71
N ALA A 23 29.81 13.91 -0.56
CA ALA A 23 28.91 14.03 0.58
C ALA A 23 27.65 14.86 0.26
N ARG A 24 27.77 15.86 -0.63
CA ARG A 24 26.68 16.77 -1.02
C ARG A 24 25.72 16.20 -2.06
N THR A 25 26.10 15.13 -2.77
CA THR A 25 25.21 14.54 -3.78
C THR A 25 24.02 13.88 -3.11
N SER A 26 22.85 13.91 -3.72
CA SER A 26 21.63 13.29 -3.18
C SER A 26 20.99 12.32 -4.16
N THR A 27 21.38 12.38 -5.43
CA THR A 27 20.85 11.52 -6.50
C THR A 27 21.97 10.76 -7.21
N LEU A 28 21.60 9.70 -7.92
CA LEU A 28 22.53 8.91 -8.72
C LEU A 28 23.15 9.76 -9.87
N ASP A 29 22.38 10.69 -10.43
CA ASP A 29 22.86 11.59 -11.49
C ASP A 29 23.91 12.57 -10.99
N GLU A 30 23.69 13.17 -9.82
CA GLU A 30 24.68 14.06 -9.18
C GLU A 30 25.95 13.29 -8.82
N LEU A 31 25.81 12.04 -8.35
CA LEU A 31 26.94 11.16 -8.07
C LEU A 31 27.76 10.87 -9.33
N ARG A 32 27.09 10.53 -10.44
CA ARG A 32 27.70 10.28 -11.76
C ARG A 32 28.49 11.50 -12.25
N GLU A 33 27.92 12.69 -12.16
CA GLU A 33 28.60 13.94 -12.55
C GLU A 33 29.79 14.25 -11.66
N CYS A 34 29.64 14.04 -10.34
CA CYS A 34 30.72 14.19 -9.38
C CYS A 34 31.90 13.29 -9.75
N LEU A 35 31.63 12.01 -10.08
CA LEU A 35 32.65 11.06 -10.51
C LEU A 35 33.33 11.49 -11.81
N GLN A 36 32.56 11.95 -12.81
CA GLN A 36 33.11 12.41 -14.10
C GLN A 36 34.09 13.56 -13.96
N ILE A 37 33.79 14.52 -13.07
CA ILE A 37 34.61 15.70 -12.87
C ILE A 37 35.78 15.40 -11.93
N LYS A 38 35.52 14.71 -10.82
CA LYS A 38 36.46 14.66 -9.68
C LYS A 38 37.33 13.41 -9.65
N ALA A 39 36.87 12.26 -10.17
CA ALA A 39 37.65 11.03 -10.09
C ALA A 39 38.94 11.09 -10.92
N LYS A 40 38.99 11.90 -11.99
CA LYS A 40 40.20 12.10 -12.82
C LYS A 40 41.37 12.72 -12.06
N TYR A 41 41.11 13.41 -10.93
CA TYR A 41 42.15 13.96 -10.06
C TYR A 41 42.68 12.92 -9.05
N LEU A 42 41.97 11.80 -8.88
CA LEU A 42 42.38 10.70 -8.01
C LEU A 42 43.15 9.64 -8.79
N PHE A 43 42.67 9.33 -10.00
CA PHE A 43 43.24 8.31 -10.85
C PHE A 43 43.34 8.85 -12.29
N ASP A 44 44.46 8.61 -12.95
CA ASP A 44 44.59 8.90 -14.38
C ASP A 44 43.97 7.74 -15.17
N TYR A 45 42.71 7.90 -15.56
CA TYR A 45 41.95 6.89 -16.30
C TYR A 45 41.36 7.45 -17.60
N LYS A 46 41.18 6.56 -18.58
CA LYS A 46 40.39 6.79 -19.80
C LYS A 46 38.94 6.36 -19.62
N TYR A 47 38.73 5.28 -18.87
CA TYR A 47 37.42 4.76 -18.53
C TYR A 47 37.38 4.25 -17.10
N LEU A 48 36.24 4.47 -16.44
CA LEU A 48 35.95 4.02 -15.10
C LEU A 48 34.55 3.40 -15.11
N ARG A 49 34.46 2.14 -14.71
CA ARG A 49 33.20 1.45 -14.49
C ARG A 49 33.13 0.98 -13.04
N ILE A 50 32.00 1.25 -12.42
CA ILE A 50 31.68 0.86 -11.05
C ILE A 50 30.40 0.06 -11.13
N SER A 51 30.47 -1.22 -10.78
CA SER A 51 29.32 -2.11 -10.67
C SER A 51 29.13 -2.44 -9.20
N SER A 52 28.03 -1.98 -8.61
CA SER A 52 27.70 -2.23 -7.21
C SER A 52 26.47 -3.11 -7.11
N PHE A 53 26.49 -4.11 -6.25
CA PHE A 53 25.31 -4.82 -5.79
C PHE A 53 24.96 -4.32 -4.39
N LEU A 54 23.71 -3.89 -4.20
CA LEU A 54 23.19 -3.37 -2.95
C LEU A 54 21.81 -3.97 -2.69
N GLY A 55 21.75 -4.99 -1.82
CA GLY A 55 20.52 -5.68 -1.44
C GLY A 55 19.99 -6.57 -2.56
N GLU A 56 19.09 -6.05 -3.39
CA GLU A 56 18.51 -6.74 -4.56
C GLU A 56 18.80 -6.02 -5.88
N LYS A 57 19.39 -4.83 -5.83
CA LYS A 57 19.61 -3.99 -7.01
C LYS A 57 21.07 -3.91 -7.38
N TRP A 58 21.29 -3.85 -8.68
CA TRP A 58 22.58 -3.62 -9.30
C TRP A 58 22.65 -2.19 -9.82
N ILE A 59 23.78 -1.54 -9.59
CA ILE A 59 24.02 -0.16 -9.99
C ILE A 59 25.31 -0.14 -10.80
N HIS A 60 25.21 0.26 -12.06
CA HIS A 60 26.34 0.37 -12.97
C HIS A 60 26.57 1.84 -13.33
N ILE A 61 27.70 2.39 -12.89
CA ILE A 61 28.14 3.73 -13.24
C ILE A 61 29.33 3.61 -14.18
N ASN A 62 29.17 4.15 -15.39
CA ASN A 62 30.24 4.25 -16.38
C ASN A 62 30.63 5.71 -16.55
N VAL A 63 31.92 5.98 -16.55
CA VAL A 63 32.46 7.33 -16.63
C VAL A 63 33.64 7.34 -17.59
N SER A 64 33.54 8.16 -18.62
CA SER A 64 34.62 8.48 -19.55
C SER A 64 34.82 9.99 -19.62
N SER A 65 35.80 10.43 -20.41
CA SER A 65 36.03 11.86 -20.62
C SER A 65 34.91 12.57 -21.40
N GLN A 66 34.10 11.82 -22.17
CA GLN A 66 33.09 12.37 -23.08
C GLN A 66 31.68 12.05 -22.60
N GLU A 67 31.48 10.91 -21.92
CA GLU A 67 30.18 10.41 -21.54
C GLU A 67 30.21 9.85 -20.12
N SER A 68 29.07 9.91 -19.44
CA SER A 68 28.87 9.16 -18.21
C SER A 68 27.43 8.70 -18.12
N THR A 69 27.23 7.45 -17.71
CA THR A 69 25.92 6.81 -17.56
C THR A 69 25.82 6.16 -16.19
N ALA A 70 24.62 6.16 -15.62
CA ALA A 70 24.32 5.44 -14.39
C ALA A 70 23.02 4.69 -14.59
N ILE A 71 23.05 3.37 -14.39
CA ILE A 71 21.94 2.46 -14.66
C ILE A 71 21.67 1.66 -13.40
N ILE A 72 20.40 1.54 -13.04
CA ILE A 72 19.93 0.65 -11.98
C ILE A 72 19.23 -0.52 -12.66
N SER A 73 19.61 -1.74 -12.32
CA SER A 73 19.07 -2.97 -12.88
C SER A 73 18.75 -3.98 -11.77
N ASP A 74 17.78 -4.85 -12.02
CA ASP A 74 17.49 -5.99 -11.14
C ASP A 74 18.39 -7.20 -11.47
N SER A 75 19.16 -7.11 -12.56
CA SER A 75 20.09 -8.14 -13.00
C SER A 75 21.54 -7.66 -12.92
N PRO A 76 22.51 -8.57 -12.71
CA PRO A 76 23.90 -8.19 -12.49
C PRO A 76 24.59 -7.43 -13.61
N GLU A 77 24.16 -7.59 -14.87
CA GLU A 77 24.77 -6.98 -16.07
C GLU A 77 26.31 -6.85 -16.07
N LEU A 78 26.99 -7.80 -15.41
CA LEU A 78 28.44 -7.84 -15.27
C LEU A 78 29.03 -8.41 -16.55
N TYR A 79 30.18 -7.87 -16.95
CA TYR A 79 30.94 -8.44 -18.05
C TYR A 79 31.62 -9.76 -17.65
N PRO A 80 31.94 -10.66 -18.60
CA PRO A 80 32.48 -11.98 -18.28
C PRO A 80 33.73 -11.97 -17.37
N HIS A 81 34.62 -10.99 -17.57
CA HIS A 81 35.81 -10.81 -16.74
C HIS A 81 35.48 -10.23 -15.35
N GLU A 82 34.42 -9.42 -15.23
CA GLU A 82 33.91 -8.91 -13.95
C GLU A 82 33.27 -10.04 -13.13
N VAL A 83 32.55 -10.96 -13.78
CA VAL A 83 32.02 -12.17 -13.13
C VAL A 83 33.15 -13.05 -12.60
N GLU A 84 34.23 -13.23 -13.38
CA GLU A 84 35.41 -13.97 -12.92
C GLU A 84 36.08 -13.29 -11.71
N LEU A 85 36.21 -11.97 -11.78
CA LEU A 85 36.78 -11.13 -10.72
C LEU A 85 35.95 -11.22 -9.44
N GLN A 86 34.62 -11.14 -9.54
CA GLN A 86 33.70 -11.26 -8.41
C GLN A 86 33.80 -12.63 -7.75
N ARG A 87 33.88 -13.71 -8.55
CA ARG A 87 33.98 -15.09 -8.04
C ARG A 87 35.32 -15.35 -7.36
N LYS A 88 36.42 -14.83 -7.89
CA LYS A 88 37.77 -15.08 -7.36
C LYS A 88 38.16 -14.11 -6.24
N GLY A 89 37.63 -12.88 -6.25
CA GLY A 89 37.98 -11.83 -5.30
C GLY A 89 39.43 -11.33 -5.39
N ILE A 90 40.15 -11.68 -6.46
CA ILE A 90 41.57 -11.36 -6.63
C ILE A 90 41.71 -10.23 -7.65
N PRO A 91 42.28 -9.08 -7.30
CA PRO A 91 42.55 -8.00 -8.25
C PRO A 91 43.34 -8.50 -9.45
N ARG A 92 42.93 -8.08 -10.65
CA ARG A 92 43.51 -8.57 -11.91
C ARG A 92 43.71 -7.43 -12.89
N VAL A 93 44.73 -7.62 -13.73
CA VAL A 93 45.03 -6.75 -14.86
C VAL A 93 44.79 -7.55 -16.14
N TRP A 94 44.11 -6.93 -17.09
CA TRP A 94 43.87 -7.47 -18.42
C TRP A 94 44.39 -6.51 -19.48
N ASP A 95 44.88 -7.06 -20.58
CA ASP A 95 45.15 -6.26 -21.76
C ASP A 95 43.82 -5.96 -22.46
N LEU A 96 43.56 -4.68 -22.80
CA LEU A 96 42.25 -4.28 -23.33
C LEU A 96 41.93 -4.96 -24.67
N SER A 97 42.96 -5.38 -25.42
CA SER A 97 42.81 -6.18 -26.64
C SER A 97 42.10 -7.53 -26.43
N GLU A 98 42.10 -8.05 -25.20
CA GLU A 98 41.40 -9.29 -24.84
C GLU A 98 39.95 -9.04 -24.38
N LEU A 99 39.56 -7.77 -24.23
CA LEU A 99 38.27 -7.34 -23.70
C LEU A 99 37.45 -6.59 -24.78
N GLU A 100 36.85 -7.35 -25.70
CA GLU A 100 36.03 -6.80 -26.80
C GLU A 100 34.96 -5.81 -26.31
N THR A 101 34.38 -6.07 -25.13
CA THR A 101 33.26 -5.28 -24.57
C THR A 101 33.61 -3.82 -24.29
N TYR A 102 34.82 -3.53 -23.81
CA TYR A 102 35.24 -2.14 -23.54
C TYR A 102 35.81 -1.46 -24.78
N ALA A 103 36.41 -2.24 -25.71
CA ALA A 103 36.92 -1.69 -26.97
C ALA A 103 35.81 -1.04 -27.80
N THR A 104 34.61 -1.65 -27.82
CA THR A 104 33.42 -1.06 -28.47
C THR A 104 32.90 0.18 -27.74
N ALA A 105 32.89 0.16 -26.40
CA ALA A 105 32.39 1.29 -25.59
C ALA A 105 33.31 2.52 -25.63
N LEU A 106 34.63 2.33 -25.79
CA LEU A 106 35.61 3.41 -25.68
C LEU A 106 35.93 4.13 -27.00
N GLN A 107 35.63 3.54 -28.16
CA GLN A 107 36.01 4.07 -29.48
C GLN A 107 37.51 4.45 -29.60
N ILE A 108 38.40 3.88 -28.75
CA ILE A 108 39.84 4.17 -28.70
C ILE A 108 40.62 2.91 -29.12
N PRO A 109 41.71 3.04 -29.90
CA PRO A 109 42.56 1.90 -30.24
C PRO A 109 43.14 1.21 -28.99
N ALA A 110 42.79 -0.06 -28.80
CA ALA A 110 43.10 -0.86 -27.61
C ALA A 110 44.59 -1.24 -27.44
N LYS A 111 45.48 -0.85 -28.38
CA LYS A 111 46.81 -1.43 -28.54
C LYS A 111 47.80 -1.10 -27.43
N ASP A 112 47.50 -0.10 -26.57
CA ASP A 112 48.34 0.32 -25.45
C ASP A 112 47.54 0.56 -24.15
N LEU A 113 46.37 -0.04 -24.01
CA LEU A 113 45.49 0.13 -22.85
C LEU A 113 45.42 -1.15 -22.01
N LYS A 114 45.41 -0.97 -20.69
CA LYS A 114 45.19 -2.03 -19.72
C LYS A 114 43.96 -1.73 -18.89
N ALA A 115 43.25 -2.78 -18.48
CA ALA A 115 42.13 -2.72 -17.56
C ALA A 115 42.56 -3.31 -16.22
N TRP A 116 42.38 -2.56 -15.13
CA TRP A 116 42.58 -3.01 -13.77
C TRP A 116 41.24 -3.19 -13.10
N GLY A 117 41.04 -4.36 -12.49
CA GLY A 117 39.82 -4.70 -11.79
C GLY A 117 40.06 -5.02 -10.32
N TRP A 118 39.20 -4.50 -9.46
CA TRP A 118 39.15 -4.82 -8.04
C TRP A 118 37.73 -5.20 -7.64
N GLN A 119 37.60 -6.26 -6.84
CA GLN A 119 36.35 -6.62 -6.17
C GLN A 119 36.49 -6.31 -4.68
N PHE A 120 35.52 -5.59 -4.14
CA PHE A 120 35.38 -5.34 -2.71
C PHE A 120 34.03 -5.91 -2.27
N ASN A 121 34.06 -6.98 -1.49
CA ASN A 121 32.86 -7.56 -0.87
C ASN A 121 32.84 -7.11 0.58
N ASN A 122 31.80 -6.37 0.97
CA ASN A 122 31.66 -5.87 2.34
C ASN A 122 30.71 -6.78 3.14
N SER A 123 29.71 -7.37 2.47
CA SER A 123 28.79 -8.36 3.02
C SER A 123 28.27 -9.30 1.93
N ASP A 124 27.49 -10.33 2.30
CA ASP A 124 26.83 -11.21 1.33
C ASP A 124 25.78 -10.47 0.47
N GLN A 125 25.37 -9.27 0.88
CA GLN A 125 24.36 -8.44 0.22
C GLN A 125 24.91 -7.11 -0.31
N SER A 126 26.22 -6.87 -0.19
CA SER A 126 26.85 -5.68 -0.74
C SER A 126 28.27 -5.94 -1.25
N GLY A 127 28.50 -5.52 -2.49
CA GLY A 127 29.83 -5.61 -3.09
C GLY A 127 29.97 -4.66 -4.26
N ILE A 128 31.19 -4.15 -4.45
CA ILE A 128 31.54 -3.26 -5.54
C ILE A 128 32.67 -3.86 -6.36
N THR A 129 32.43 -3.95 -7.65
CA THR A 129 33.43 -4.18 -8.69
C THR A 129 33.83 -2.85 -9.30
N LEU A 130 35.12 -2.52 -9.19
CA LEU A 130 35.73 -1.38 -9.85
C LEU A 130 36.56 -1.87 -11.03
N THR A 131 36.26 -1.38 -12.23
CA THR A 131 37.10 -1.57 -13.41
C THR A 131 37.60 -0.21 -13.92
N LEU A 132 38.92 -0.07 -14.04
CA LEU A 132 39.56 1.15 -14.50
C LEU A 132 40.42 0.84 -15.72
N VAL A 133 40.28 1.61 -16.80
CA VAL A 133 41.10 1.49 -18.02
C VAL A 133 42.00 2.69 -18.16
N ALA A 134 43.30 2.45 -18.31
CA ALA A 134 44.34 3.47 -18.48
C ALA A 134 45.49 2.95 -19.37
N ASN A 135 46.49 3.80 -19.64
CA ASN A 135 47.60 3.48 -20.53
C ASN A 135 48.55 2.45 -19.90
N ALA A 136 49.08 1.53 -20.71
CA ALA A 136 50.00 0.48 -20.28
C ALA A 136 51.33 1.01 -19.70
N SER A 137 51.71 2.24 -20.04
CA SER A 137 52.87 2.95 -19.49
C SER A 137 52.69 3.41 -18.04
N GLN A 138 51.44 3.42 -17.55
CA GLN A 138 51.10 3.73 -16.16
C GLN A 138 50.68 2.43 -15.47
N SER A 139 51.57 1.87 -14.66
CA SER A 139 51.18 0.81 -13.74
C SER A 139 50.59 1.45 -12.49
N PHE A 140 49.40 1.02 -12.08
CA PHE A 140 48.93 1.29 -10.73
C PHE A 140 49.95 0.72 -9.74
N LEU A 141 50.47 1.58 -8.86
CA LEU A 141 51.47 1.23 -7.86
C LEU A 141 50.76 0.61 -6.65
N GLU A 142 51.40 -0.32 -5.95
CA GLU A 142 50.86 -0.90 -4.69
C GLU A 142 50.46 0.16 -3.65
N ARG A 143 51.06 1.36 -3.74
CA ARG A 143 50.81 2.51 -2.88
C ARG A 143 49.47 3.19 -3.14
N GLU A 144 48.85 2.95 -4.29
CA GLU A 144 47.55 3.53 -4.69
C GLU A 144 46.37 2.68 -4.23
N VAL A 145 46.61 1.39 -3.91
CA VAL A 145 45.60 0.44 -3.43
C VAL A 145 44.85 0.93 -2.19
N PRO A 146 45.49 1.54 -1.15
CA PRO A 146 44.77 2.10 -0.01
C PRO A 146 43.82 3.24 -0.40
N TYR A 147 44.18 4.07 -1.39
CA TYR A 147 43.33 5.16 -1.87
C TYR A 147 42.14 4.62 -2.67
N ILE A 148 42.36 3.58 -3.48
CA ILE A 148 41.27 2.87 -4.19
C ILE A 148 40.30 2.28 -3.17
N LYS A 149 40.80 1.60 -2.13
CA LYS A 149 39.96 1.04 -1.08
C LYS A 149 39.13 2.12 -0.40
N LEU A 150 39.75 3.22 0.03
CA LEU A 150 39.04 4.33 0.67
C LEU A 150 38.03 5.00 -0.27
N PHE A 151 38.38 5.18 -1.55
CA PHE A 151 37.48 5.69 -2.57
C PHE A 151 36.22 4.81 -2.69
N ILE A 152 36.40 3.49 -2.73
CA ILE A 152 35.30 2.53 -2.83
C ILE A 152 34.45 2.51 -1.56
N GLU A 153 35.03 2.57 -0.37
CA GLU A 153 34.28 2.59 0.90
C GLU A 153 33.35 3.81 1.00
N ILE A 154 33.85 5.00 0.65
CA ILE A 154 33.02 6.22 0.68
C ILE A 154 31.94 6.16 -0.41
N LEU A 155 32.29 5.63 -1.59
CA LEU A 155 31.34 5.50 -2.70
C LEU A 155 30.23 4.49 -2.41
N GLU A 156 30.57 3.34 -1.82
CA GLU A 156 29.61 2.34 -1.35
C GLU A 156 28.64 2.96 -0.35
N SER A 157 29.19 3.63 0.67
CA SER A 157 28.39 4.31 1.70
C SER A 157 27.44 5.32 1.07
N LYS A 158 27.90 6.08 0.07
CA LYS A 158 27.08 7.08 -0.61
C LYS A 158 25.99 6.47 -1.48
N LEU A 159 26.31 5.43 -2.25
CA LEU A 159 25.34 4.69 -3.06
C LEU A 159 24.24 4.08 -2.19
N MET A 160 24.63 3.44 -1.08
CA MET A 160 23.69 2.88 -0.12
C MET A 160 22.79 3.96 0.47
N GLN A 161 23.37 5.11 0.85
CA GLN A 161 22.59 6.25 1.36
C GLN A 161 21.54 6.72 0.35
N ILE A 162 21.93 6.98 -0.90
CA ILE A 162 21.01 7.44 -1.96
C ILE A 162 19.87 6.42 -2.15
N LEU A 163 20.22 5.13 -2.26
CA LEU A 163 19.22 4.08 -2.48
C LEU A 163 18.24 3.95 -1.32
N LEU A 164 18.72 4.03 -0.07
CA LEU A 164 17.85 3.97 1.11
C LEU A 164 16.91 5.18 1.19
N PHE A 165 17.38 6.37 0.83
CA PHE A 165 16.53 7.56 0.77
C PHE A 165 15.41 7.41 -0.26
N ASP A 166 15.71 6.90 -1.46
CA ASP A 166 14.72 6.65 -2.50
C ASP A 166 13.67 5.63 -2.06
N GLN A 167 14.09 4.56 -1.37
CA GLN A 167 13.17 3.55 -0.82
C GLN A 167 12.24 4.16 0.24
N ILE A 168 12.77 4.99 1.14
CA ILE A 168 11.97 5.67 2.16
C ILE A 168 10.94 6.60 1.51
N ALA A 169 11.36 7.38 0.50
CA ALA A 169 10.46 8.27 -0.21
C ALA A 169 9.30 7.50 -0.87
N SER A 170 9.63 6.43 -1.61
CA SER A 170 8.62 5.57 -2.25
C SER A 170 7.67 4.93 -1.23
N LYS A 171 8.18 4.46 -0.08
CA LYS A 171 7.34 3.85 0.97
C LYS A 171 6.44 4.86 1.66
N ASN A 172 6.90 6.09 1.86
CA ASN A 172 6.07 7.17 2.40
C ASN A 172 4.92 7.52 1.44
N ASP A 173 5.19 7.55 0.13
CA ASP A 173 4.16 7.80 -0.88
C ASP A 173 3.11 6.67 -0.91
N GLU A 174 3.56 5.41 -0.88
CA GLU A 174 2.65 4.25 -0.76
C GLU A 174 1.76 4.34 0.49
N LEU A 175 2.35 4.70 1.63
CA LEU A 175 1.63 4.81 2.90
C LEU A 175 0.60 5.95 2.87
N ASN A 176 0.97 7.11 2.34
CA ASN A 176 0.06 8.25 2.20
C ASN A 176 -1.13 7.91 1.30
N ASN A 177 -0.89 7.22 0.19
CA ASN A 177 -1.95 6.77 -0.70
C ASN A 177 -2.90 5.78 0.00
N ALA A 178 -2.37 4.82 0.76
CA ALA A 178 -3.18 3.91 1.55
C ALA A 178 -4.03 4.62 2.61
N LEU A 179 -3.48 5.65 3.27
CA LEU A 179 -4.21 6.46 4.24
C LEU A 179 -5.38 7.22 3.60
N VAL A 180 -5.15 7.84 2.44
CA VAL A 180 -6.22 8.52 1.69
C VAL A 180 -7.35 7.55 1.34
N THR A 181 -7.01 6.36 0.81
CA THR A 181 -8.01 5.33 0.51
C THR A 181 -8.78 4.89 1.75
N ILE A 182 -8.12 4.68 2.89
CA ILE A 182 -8.81 4.31 4.15
C ILE A 182 -9.75 5.43 4.61
N GLN A 183 -9.33 6.69 4.51
CA GLN A 183 -10.17 7.83 4.87
C GLN A 183 -11.42 7.92 4.00
N GLU A 184 -11.28 7.73 2.68
CA GLU A 184 -12.42 7.69 1.74
C GLU A 184 -13.40 6.56 2.10
N ARG A 185 -12.88 5.35 2.35
CA ARG A 185 -13.72 4.21 2.76
C ARG A 185 -14.42 4.42 4.09
N ASN A 186 -13.75 5.02 5.06
CA ASN A 186 -14.38 5.33 6.35
C ASN A 186 -15.51 6.36 6.18
N SER A 187 -15.33 7.35 5.31
CA SER A 187 -16.40 8.31 4.99
C SER A 187 -17.60 7.61 4.35
N GLU A 188 -17.38 6.70 3.40
CA GLU A 188 -18.45 5.91 2.77
C GLU A 188 -19.21 5.07 3.82
N ILE A 189 -18.47 4.37 4.68
CA ILE A 189 -19.05 3.55 5.76
C ILE A 189 -19.89 4.42 6.70
N GLN A 190 -19.41 5.60 7.07
CA GLN A 190 -20.13 6.51 7.94
C GLN A 190 -21.47 6.95 7.33
N THR A 191 -21.49 7.28 6.03
CA THR A 191 -22.73 7.60 5.32
C THR A 191 -23.70 6.42 5.27
N ILE A 192 -23.18 5.19 5.09
CA ILE A 192 -24.01 3.98 5.12
C ILE A 192 -24.62 3.76 6.50
N ILE A 193 -23.84 3.96 7.58
CA ILE A 193 -24.32 3.81 8.96
C ILE A 193 -25.46 4.80 9.23
N GLU A 194 -25.28 6.07 8.88
CA GLU A 194 -26.29 7.11 9.06
C GLU A 194 -27.60 6.76 8.35
N HIS A 195 -27.51 6.30 7.09
CA HIS A 195 -28.68 5.86 6.34
C HIS A 195 -29.34 4.60 6.92
N GLN A 196 -28.56 3.65 7.44
CA GLN A 196 -29.10 2.45 8.08
C GLN A 196 -29.84 2.79 9.37
N ASP A 197 -29.32 3.70 10.19
CA ASP A 197 -29.97 4.15 11.42
C ASP A 197 -31.33 4.81 11.13
N GLU A 198 -31.42 5.60 10.06
CA GLU A 198 -32.70 6.19 9.60
C GLU A 198 -33.71 5.11 9.20
N ILE A 199 -33.28 4.10 8.44
CA ILE A 199 -34.14 2.99 8.02
C ILE A 199 -34.63 2.20 9.24
N ILE A 200 -33.71 1.84 10.15
CA ILE A 200 -34.03 1.06 11.35
C ILE A 200 -35.02 1.83 12.22
N SER A 201 -34.80 3.13 12.42
CA SER A 201 -35.71 3.98 13.20
C SER A 201 -37.12 4.02 12.58
N ARG A 202 -37.21 4.18 11.25
CA ARG A 202 -38.49 4.16 10.53
C ARG A 202 -39.22 2.82 10.69
N GLN A 203 -38.53 1.71 10.43
CA GLN A 203 -39.11 0.37 10.55
C GLN A 203 -39.53 0.06 12.00
N THR A 204 -38.73 0.47 12.98
CA THR A 204 -39.05 0.26 14.40
C THR A 204 -40.33 1.00 14.77
N ASN A 205 -40.49 2.26 14.33
CA ASN A 205 -41.70 3.04 14.58
C ASN A 205 -42.93 2.41 13.91
N ASP A 206 -42.80 1.97 12.66
CA ASP A 206 -43.87 1.27 11.95
C ASP A 206 -44.30 -0.02 12.67
N LEU A 207 -43.33 -0.82 13.11
CA LEU A 207 -43.59 -2.04 13.89
C LEU A 207 -44.24 -1.74 15.24
N GLU A 208 -43.83 -0.67 15.93
CA GLU A 208 -44.46 -0.24 17.17
C GLU A 208 -45.93 0.16 16.96
N GLN A 209 -46.23 0.86 15.88
CA GLN A 209 -47.60 1.24 15.53
C GLN A 209 -48.46 0.01 15.23
N GLN A 210 -47.94 -0.92 14.43
CA GLN A 210 -48.63 -2.20 14.15
C GLN A 210 -48.87 -3.00 15.42
N ASN A 211 -47.89 -3.08 16.32
CA ASN A 211 -48.04 -3.75 17.62
C ASN A 211 -49.13 -3.10 18.49
N LYS A 212 -49.19 -1.77 18.54
CA LYS A 212 -50.25 -1.05 19.27
C LYS A 212 -51.64 -1.37 18.69
N GLN A 213 -51.77 -1.44 17.37
CA GLN A 213 -53.02 -1.77 16.70
C GLN A 213 -53.45 -3.22 16.98
N LEU A 214 -52.52 -4.18 16.86
CA LEU A 214 -52.77 -5.59 17.18
C LEU A 214 -53.20 -5.77 18.64
N ARG A 215 -52.52 -5.10 19.58
CA ARG A 215 -52.93 -5.11 21.00
C ARG A 215 -54.35 -4.60 21.19
N LYS A 216 -54.72 -3.51 20.50
CA LYS A 216 -56.08 -2.95 20.57
C LYS A 216 -57.10 -3.96 20.04
N ILE A 217 -56.86 -4.58 18.89
CA ILE A 217 -57.74 -5.61 18.32
C ILE A 217 -57.88 -6.81 19.27
N ALA A 218 -56.77 -7.26 19.88
CA ALA A 218 -56.80 -8.38 20.82
C ALA A 218 -57.68 -8.07 22.05
N VAL A 219 -57.63 -6.84 22.58
CA VAL A 219 -58.49 -6.40 23.69
C VAL A 219 -59.97 -6.37 23.27
N LEU A 220 -60.28 -5.80 22.10
CA LEU A 220 -61.66 -5.75 21.57
C LEU A 220 -62.23 -7.18 21.41
N ASN A 221 -61.46 -8.09 20.82
CA ASN A 221 -61.86 -9.49 20.65
C ASN A 221 -62.07 -10.22 21.99
N ALA A 222 -61.15 -10.04 22.94
CA ALA A 222 -61.19 -10.77 24.21
C ALA A 222 -62.36 -10.35 25.12
N HIS A 223 -62.75 -9.07 25.08
CA HIS A 223 -63.77 -8.53 25.96
C HIS A 223 -65.09 -8.26 25.25
N GLN A 224 -65.07 -7.43 24.20
CA GLN A 224 -66.29 -6.91 23.59
C GLN A 224 -66.97 -7.89 22.65
N VAL A 225 -66.21 -8.79 21.99
CA VAL A 225 -66.79 -9.84 21.14
C VAL A 225 -67.17 -11.07 21.98
N ARG A 226 -66.31 -11.45 22.93
CA ARG A 226 -66.49 -12.67 23.72
C ARG A 226 -67.67 -12.59 24.69
N GLU A 227 -67.94 -11.43 25.28
CA GLU A 227 -69.03 -11.22 26.23
C GLU A 227 -70.44 -11.44 25.62
N PRO A 228 -70.85 -10.78 24.53
CA PRO A 228 -72.14 -11.04 23.88
C PRO A 228 -72.23 -12.47 23.33
N LEU A 229 -71.15 -13.01 22.78
CA LEU A 229 -71.13 -14.39 22.31
C LEU A 229 -71.37 -15.39 23.45
N SER A 230 -70.73 -15.20 24.61
CA SER A 230 -70.94 -16.06 25.79
C SER A 230 -72.37 -15.96 26.32
N ARG A 231 -72.99 -14.76 26.26
CA ARG A 231 -74.42 -14.59 26.58
C ARG A 231 -75.32 -15.33 25.60
N ILE A 232 -75.08 -15.23 24.30
CA ILE A 232 -75.86 -15.96 23.28
C ILE A 232 -75.76 -17.47 23.56
N LEU A 233 -74.55 -17.99 23.75
CA LEU A 233 -74.33 -19.41 24.03
C LEU A 233 -75.03 -19.84 25.33
N GLY A 234 -74.90 -19.08 26.41
CA GLY A 234 -75.57 -19.38 27.67
C GLY A 234 -77.10 -19.33 27.57
N LEU A 235 -77.66 -18.35 26.85
CA LEU A 235 -79.10 -18.26 26.58
C LEU A 235 -79.60 -19.44 25.73
N MET A 236 -78.81 -19.89 24.75
CA MET A 236 -79.12 -21.08 23.97
C MET A 236 -79.06 -22.36 24.80
N GLU A 237 -78.09 -22.51 25.70
CA GLU A 237 -77.96 -23.68 26.57
C GLU A 237 -79.13 -23.83 27.55
N ILE A 238 -79.64 -22.72 28.10
CA ILE A 238 -80.79 -22.76 29.03
C ILE A 238 -82.15 -22.83 28.31
N SER A 239 -82.18 -22.50 27.02
CA SER A 239 -83.42 -22.46 26.22
C SER A 239 -84.29 -23.74 26.27
N PRO A 240 -83.73 -24.98 26.34
CA PRO A 240 -84.54 -26.20 26.39
C PRO A 240 -85.31 -26.38 27.70
N TYR A 241 -84.95 -25.65 28.76
CA TYR A 241 -85.59 -25.75 30.07
C TYR A 241 -86.77 -24.77 30.27
N TYR A 242 -87.07 -23.94 29.26
CA TYR A 242 -88.15 -22.96 29.29
C TYR A 242 -89.38 -23.45 28.52
N SER A 243 -90.57 -23.01 28.94
CA SER A 243 -91.80 -23.22 28.16
C SER A 243 -91.79 -22.36 26.89
N ALA A 244 -92.58 -22.72 25.88
CA ALA A 244 -92.62 -22.01 24.60
C ALA A 244 -92.97 -20.52 24.75
N ASP A 245 -93.88 -20.19 25.66
CA ASP A 245 -94.28 -18.80 25.94
C ASP A 245 -93.14 -18.04 26.65
N ALA A 246 -92.50 -18.65 27.65
CA ALA A 246 -91.39 -18.03 28.38
C ALA A 246 -90.12 -17.86 27.50
N LEU A 247 -89.87 -18.78 26.58
CA LEU A 247 -88.82 -18.65 25.57
C LEU A 247 -89.04 -17.41 24.69
N LYS A 248 -90.30 -17.17 24.30
CA LYS A 248 -90.67 -16.08 23.40
C LYS A 248 -90.64 -14.72 24.07
N GLU A 249 -91.08 -14.65 25.34
CA GLU A 249 -91.15 -13.38 26.08
C GLU A 249 -89.84 -13.00 26.78
N GLU A 250 -89.00 -13.96 27.22
CA GLU A 250 -87.81 -13.65 28.02
C GLU A 250 -86.48 -13.93 27.31
N ILE A 251 -86.37 -15.07 26.60
CA ILE A 251 -85.09 -15.52 26.02
C ILE A 251 -84.84 -14.87 24.66
N LEU A 252 -85.82 -14.89 23.75
CA LEU A 252 -85.68 -14.31 22.40
C LEU A 252 -85.27 -12.83 22.41
N PRO A 253 -85.87 -11.93 23.22
CA PRO A 253 -85.45 -10.52 23.25
C PRO A 253 -84.00 -10.33 23.69
N LYS A 254 -83.53 -11.11 24.68
CA LYS A 254 -82.15 -11.05 25.16
C LYS A 254 -81.15 -11.60 24.14
N LEU A 255 -81.57 -12.59 23.35
CA LEU A 255 -80.76 -13.19 22.29
C LEU A 255 -80.60 -12.23 21.11
N VAL A 256 -81.67 -11.51 20.74
CA VAL A 256 -81.62 -10.42 19.75
C VAL A 256 -80.68 -9.31 20.23
N GLN A 257 -80.87 -8.82 21.46
CA GLN A 257 -79.99 -7.79 22.02
C GLN A 257 -78.52 -8.21 22.03
N SER A 258 -78.22 -9.45 22.47
CA SER A 258 -76.85 -9.96 22.49
C SER A 258 -76.26 -10.12 21.09
N SER A 259 -77.10 -10.44 20.09
CA SER A 259 -76.67 -10.55 18.68
C SER A 259 -76.38 -9.19 18.06
N ASP A 260 -77.19 -8.17 18.37
CA ASP A 260 -76.94 -6.79 17.93
C ASP A 260 -75.66 -6.21 18.54
N GLU A 261 -75.44 -6.46 19.84
CA GLU A 261 -74.20 -6.07 20.52
C GLU A 261 -72.97 -6.77 19.94
N LEU A 262 -73.10 -8.05 19.54
CA LEU A 262 -72.03 -8.78 18.85
C LEU A 262 -71.72 -8.18 17.46
N ASP A 263 -72.74 -7.83 16.68
CA ASP A 263 -72.58 -7.21 15.37
C ASP A 263 -71.89 -5.83 15.47
N ILE A 264 -72.24 -5.04 16.48
CA ILE A 264 -71.58 -3.77 16.80
C ILE A 264 -70.09 -4.01 17.15
N ALA A 265 -69.80 -4.96 18.04
CA ALA A 265 -68.43 -5.27 18.44
C ALA A 265 -67.57 -5.76 17.25
N LEU A 266 -68.14 -6.58 16.37
CA LEU A 266 -67.47 -7.05 15.15
C LEU A 266 -67.18 -5.90 14.18
N LYS A 267 -68.13 -4.98 13.99
CA LYS A 267 -67.92 -3.76 13.19
C LYS A 267 -66.79 -2.90 13.75
N GLU A 268 -66.70 -2.75 15.07
CA GLU A 268 -65.60 -2.00 15.70
C GLU A 268 -64.23 -2.66 15.50
N VAL A 269 -64.16 -4.00 15.54
CA VAL A 269 -62.93 -4.76 15.24
C VAL A 269 -62.50 -4.55 13.79
N ILE A 270 -63.44 -4.68 12.84
CA ILE A 270 -63.18 -4.48 11.41
C ILE A 270 -62.69 -3.05 11.15
N LEU A 271 -63.37 -2.03 11.68
CA LEU A 271 -62.95 -0.64 11.54
C LEU A 271 -61.57 -0.36 12.17
N THR A 272 -61.23 -1.04 13.25
CA THR A 272 -59.92 -0.92 13.90
C THR A 272 -58.82 -1.64 13.11
N ALA A 273 -59.16 -2.71 12.39
CA ALA A 273 -58.24 -3.45 11.51
C ALA A 273 -58.06 -2.76 10.14
N GLU A 274 -59.11 -2.15 9.60
CA GLU A 274 -59.13 -1.53 8.26
C GLU A 274 -58.56 -0.11 8.22
N LYS A 275 -58.42 0.58 9.36
CA LYS A 275 -57.74 1.88 9.41
C LYS A 275 -56.32 1.71 8.82
N PRO A 276 -56.06 2.20 7.59
CA PRO A 276 -54.77 2.02 6.97
C PRO A 276 -53.78 2.87 7.75
N THR A 277 -52.64 2.30 8.11
CA THR A 277 -51.45 3.03 8.54
C THR A 277 -50.95 3.84 7.34
N ASN A 278 -51.60 4.95 7.05
CA ASN A 278 -51.37 5.72 5.84
C ASN A 278 -50.22 6.71 6.07
N THR A 279 -48.99 6.23 5.93
CA THR A 279 -47.80 7.04 5.61
C THR A 279 -46.85 6.24 4.72
N LYS A 280 -47.34 5.80 3.56
CA LYS A 280 -46.44 5.57 2.40
C LYS A 280 -46.12 6.93 1.78
N GLN A 281 -45.23 7.70 2.39
CA GLN A 281 -44.47 8.70 1.64
C GLN A 281 -43.18 8.03 1.19
N ILE A 282 -43.16 7.64 -0.07
CA ILE A 282 -41.95 7.33 -0.82
C ILE A 282 -41.44 8.69 -1.30
N PRO A 283 -40.31 9.23 -0.82
CA PRO A 283 -39.66 10.33 -1.50
C PRO A 283 -38.84 9.78 -2.67
N SER A 284 -39.01 10.43 -3.81
CA SER A 284 -38.22 10.31 -5.03
C SER A 284 -36.74 10.64 -4.82
#